data_AF-Q4SXZ1-F1
#
_entry.id   AF-Q4SXZ1-F1
#
_cell.length_a   1.000
_cell.length_b   1.000
_cell.length_c   1.000
_cell.angle_alpha   90.00
_cell.angle_beta   90.00
_cell.angle_gamma   90.00
#
_symmetry.space_group_name_H-M   'P 1'
#
loop_
_entity.id
_entity.type
_entity.pdbx_description
1 polymer ?
#
loop_
_entity_poly.entity_id
_entity_poly.type
_entity_poly.pdbx_seq_one_letter_code
_entity_poly.pdbx_strand_id
1 'polypeptide(L)' 'QWDLLQERLAQPMEKPVVLHRSSSANNTNPFGSTFCFGLQRMIFEVMQNNHIASVTLYGAPRT' A
#
# COMPACT_ATOMS: atom_id res chain seq x y z
N GLN A 1 -12.64 3.96 0.50
CA GLN A 1 -11.87 3.61 1.70
C GLN A 1 -11.37 2.19 1.58
N TRP A 2 -10.24 1.89 2.21
CA TRP A 2 -9.55 0.61 2.11
C TRP A 2 -10.40 -0.56 2.60
N ASP A 3 -11.21 -0.39 3.65
CA ASP A 3 -12.10 -1.45 4.20
C ASP A 3 -12.99 -2.10 3.14
N LEU A 4 -13.69 -1.29 2.36
CA LEU A 4 -14.59 -1.76 1.29
C LEU A 4 -13.83 -2.48 0.18
N LEU A 5 -12.58 -2.09 -0.06
CA LEU A 5 -11.73 -2.74 -1.05
C LEU A 5 -11.25 -4.09 -0.50
N GLN A 6 -10.80 -4.12 0.75
CA GLN A 6 -10.35 -5.32 1.45
C GLN A 6 -11.44 -6.39 1.52
N GLU A 7 -12.69 -6.00 1.83
CA GLU A 7 -13.84 -6.93 1.83
C GLU A 7 -14.10 -7.54 0.46
N ARG A 8 -13.95 -6.75 -0.61
CA ARG A 8 -14.20 -7.20 -2.00
C ARG A 8 -13.06 -8.02 -2.59
N LEU A 9 -11.84 -7.88 -2.09
CA LEU A 9 -10.66 -8.56 -2.61
C LEU A 9 -10.48 -9.99 -2.09
N ALA A 10 -11.34 -10.44 -1.16
CA ALA A 10 -11.56 -11.81 -0.70
C ALA A 10 -10.36 -12.79 -0.81
N GLN A 11 -9.78 -13.18 0.34
CA GLN A 11 -8.71 -14.18 0.58
C GLN A 11 -7.28 -13.61 0.77
N PRO A 12 -6.39 -14.32 1.50
CA PRO A 12 -5.58 -13.75 2.57
C PRO A 12 -4.57 -12.76 2.02
N MET A 13 -4.77 -11.50 2.40
CA MET A 13 -3.79 -10.47 2.19
C MET A 13 -2.58 -10.81 3.06
N GLU A 14 -1.39 -10.75 2.48
CA GLU A 14 -0.16 -10.99 3.23
C GLU A 14 -0.06 -9.98 4.38
N LYS A 15 0.63 -10.38 5.47
CA LYS A 15 0.76 -9.53 6.65
C LYS A 15 1.30 -8.16 6.23
N PRO A 16 0.60 -7.06 6.55
CA PRO A 16 1.00 -5.74 6.07
C PRO A 16 2.38 -5.39 6.59
N VAL A 17 3.20 -4.85 5.71
CA VAL A 17 4.49 -4.28 6.07
C VAL A 17 4.25 -2.81 6.42
N VAL A 18 4.78 -2.38 7.56
CA VAL A 18 4.74 -0.96 7.92
C VAL A 18 5.88 -0.26 7.20
N LEU A 19 5.53 0.68 6.32
CA LEU A 19 6.49 1.50 5.61
C LEU A 19 6.72 2.80 6.38
N HIS A 20 7.89 2.90 7.00
CA HIS A 20 8.40 4.16 7.53
C HIS A 20 9.28 4.78 6.45
N ARG A 21 8.70 5.62 5.57
CA ARG A 21 9.53 6.49 4.73
C ARG A 21 10.17 7.51 5.67
N SER A 22 11.40 7.27 6.11
CA SER A 22 12.17 8.24 6.89
C SER A 22 12.13 9.58 6.18
N SER A 23 11.70 10.62 6.89
CA SER A 23 11.53 11.98 6.41
C SER A 23 12.86 12.54 5.90
N SER A 24 13.23 12.25 4.65
CA SER A 24 14.23 13.04 3.95
C SER A 24 13.57 14.34 3.51
N ALA A 25 14.36 15.41 3.40
CA ALA A 25 13.88 16.78 3.16
C ALA A 25 12.91 16.91 1.96
N ASN A 26 12.93 15.96 1.01
CA ASN A 26 12.12 15.98 -0.21
C ASN A 26 11.19 14.76 -0.39
N ASN A 27 11.11 13.82 0.57
CA ASN A 27 10.27 12.60 0.47
C ASN A 27 9.47 12.34 1.77
N THR A 28 9.09 13.42 2.45
CA THR A 28 8.26 13.31 3.64
C THR A 28 6.85 12.97 3.20
N ASN A 29 6.40 11.75 3.47
CA ASN A 29 4.99 11.40 3.35
C ASN A 29 4.21 12.30 4.33
N PRO A 30 3.37 13.25 3.87
CA PRO A 30 2.66 14.17 4.75
C PRO A 30 1.66 13.45 5.67
N PHE A 31 1.40 12.16 5.41
CA PHE A 31 0.46 11.32 6.15
C PHE A 31 1.11 10.39 7.18
N GLY A 32 2.44 10.44 7.35
CA GLY A 32 3.18 9.60 8.29
C GLY A 32 3.38 8.16 7.80
N SER A 33 3.45 7.20 8.73
CA SER A 33 3.64 5.78 8.41
C SER A 33 2.42 5.20 7.67
N THR A 34 2.69 4.42 6.62
CA THR A 34 1.67 3.73 5.82
C THR A 34 1.81 2.21 5.94
N PHE A 35 0.72 1.50 5.64
CA PHE A 35 0.67 0.04 5.56
C PHE A 35 0.73 -0.40 4.11
N CYS A 36 1.68 -1.27 3.78
CA CYS A 36 1.77 -1.87 2.46
C CYS A 36 1.16 -3.26 2.46
N PHE A 37 0.15 -3.48 1.62
CA PHE A 37 -0.51 -4.75 1.42
C PHE A 37 -0.18 -5.30 0.04
N GLY A 38 0.38 -6.51 0.00
CA GLY A 38 0.61 -7.24 -1.24
C GLY A 38 -0.64 -8.00 -1.67
N LEU A 39 -1.01 -7.88 -2.95
CA LEU A 39 -2.03 -8.73 -3.56
C LEU A 39 -1.72 -8.98 -5.03
N GLN A 40 -1.44 -10.25 -5.37
CA GLN A 40 -1.14 -10.71 -6.73
C GLN A 40 0.02 -9.97 -7.41
N ARG A 41 -0.29 -8.90 -8.15
CA ARG A 41 0.63 -8.06 -8.94
C ARG A 41 0.51 -6.58 -8.55
N MET A 42 -0.03 -6.35 -7.36
CA MET A 42 -0.39 -5.04 -6.84
C MET A 42 0.17 -4.89 -5.44
N ILE A 43 0.65 -3.70 -5.13
CA ILE A 43 0.98 -3.28 -3.77
C ILE A 43 0.09 -2.08 -3.44
N PHE A 44 -0.69 -2.18 -2.38
CA PHE A 44 -1.53 -1.10 -1.88
C PHE A 44 -0.84 -0.44 -0.71
N GLU A 45 -0.60 0.86 -0.79
CA GLU A 45 -0.10 1.68 0.32
C GLU A 45 -1.29 2.40 0.95
N VAL A 46 -1.58 2.10 2.22
CA VAL A 46 -2.76 2.55 2.95
C VAL A 46 -2.34 3.41 4.14
N MET A 47 -2.99 4.55 4.31
CA MET A 47 -2.76 5.48 5.41
C MET A 47 -3.48 5.02 6.68
N GLN A 48 -3.08 5.55 7.84
CA GLN A 48 -3.70 5.23 9.14
C GLN A 48 -5.21 5.55 9.22
N ASN A 49 -5.69 6.48 8.38
CA ASN A 49 -7.10 6.82 8.26
C ASN A 49 -7.87 5.94 7.26
N ASN A 50 -7.27 4.82 6.84
CA ASN A 50 -7.87 3.85 5.94
C ASN A 50 -8.17 4.36 4.52
N HIS A 51 -7.51 5.43 4.09
CA HIS A 51 -7.47 5.84 2.69
C HIS A 51 -6.24 5.27 1.99
N ILE A 52 -6.39 4.94 0.72
CA ILE A 52 -5.27 4.47 -0.11
C ILE A 52 -4.42 5.69 -0.48
N ALA A 53 -3.15 5.66 -0.10
CA ALA A 53 -2.15 6.66 -0.49
C ALA A 53 -1.66 6.40 -1.91
N SER A 54 -1.36 5.15 -2.25
CA SER A 54 -0.89 4.77 -3.59
C SER A 54 -1.19 3.30 -3.92
N VAL A 55 -1.18 2.97 -5.22
CA VAL A 55 -1.23 1.60 -5.72
C VAL A 55 -0.12 1.41 -6.73
N THR A 56 0.76 0.43 -6.48
CA THR A 56 1.83 0.07 -7.41
C THR A 56 1.47 -1.22 -8.13
N LEU A 57 1.42 -1.17 -9.46
CA LEU A 57 1.20 -2.33 -10.31
C LEU A 57 2.53 -2.79 -10.87
N TYR A 58 2.86 -4.07 -10.74
CA TYR A 58 4.07 -4.66 -11.30
C TYR A 58 3.72 -5.82 -12.23
N GLY A 59 4.24 -5.76 -13.46
CA GLY A 59 4.03 -6.78 -14.48
C GLY A 59 5.28 -7.62 -14.71
N ALA A 60 5.14 -8.65 -15.55
CA ALA A 60 6.31 -9.35 -16.08
C ALA A 60 7.20 -8.35 -16.85
N PRO A 61 8.54 -8.53 -16.83
CA PRO A 61 9.44 -7.77 -17.67
C PRO A 61 8.97 -7.85 -19.13
N ARG A 62 8.94 -6.72 -19.83
CA ARG A 62 8.72 -6.73 -21.28
C ARG A 62 9.97 -7.34 -21.91
N THR A 63 9.84 -8.58 -22.41
CA THR A 63 10.85 -9.30 -23.20
C THR A 63 11.00 -8.68 -24.57
#